data_AF-A0A918VQM9-F1
#
_entry.id   AF-A0A918VQM9-F1
#
_cell.length_a   1.000
_cell.length_b   1.000
_cell.length_c   1.000
_cell.angle_alpha   90.00
_cell.angle_beta   90.00
_cell.angle_gamma   90.00
#
_symmetry.space_group_name_H-M   'P 1'
#
loop_
_entity.id
_entity.type
_entity.pdbx_description
1 polymer ?
#
loop_
_entity_poly.entity_id
_entity_poly.type
_entity_poly.pdbx_seq_one_letter_code
_entity_poly.pdbx_strand_id
1 'polypeptide(L)'
;MNGLPYYKAYPRDFIEGTIGMPFEVKCAYRVVLDLIYMQGGNLPDDARYISGLLGCSVRKWNSIREALVSSGKLEVSGEFLTNYRAVSELETLAKVQDKQAENARGPRKIKDLEKPPQNHTEPEPEPIAATQHRAAGAIDYRKLTDQLLEAAGISDFREERNPKLLHVGPIVGLIQAGYSLRDDILPYIRAKAAAGFRPRSWGYYVEGIKDDAKHRLGIASEAKPDPKAALASWPDSKWQTVLEFARERREWSSQTYGPPPFADGCLVPKHLLSDADRQFGARRAA
;
A
#
# COMPACT_ATOMS: atom_id res chain seq x y z
N MET A 1 34.41 -7.65 -13.31
CA MET A 1 33.52 -7.86 -12.16
C MET A 1 32.57 -8.99 -12.51
N ASN A 2 32.61 -10.12 -11.79
CA ASN A 2 31.67 -11.23 -11.95
C ASN A 2 30.47 -11.07 -10.99
N GLY A 3 29.96 -9.84 -10.90
CA GLY A 3 28.84 -9.48 -10.05
C GLY A 3 27.50 -9.73 -10.71
N LEU A 4 26.46 -9.93 -9.90
CA LEU A 4 25.11 -9.93 -10.43
C LEU A 4 24.61 -8.49 -10.62
N PRO A 5 24.03 -8.13 -11.78
CA PRO A 5 23.44 -6.80 -11.99
C PRO A 5 22.18 -6.58 -11.14
N TYR A 6 21.59 -7.66 -10.63
CA TYR A 6 20.46 -7.64 -9.70
C TYR A 6 20.55 -8.82 -8.74
N TYR A 7 19.97 -8.70 -7.55
CA TYR A 7 19.78 -9.81 -6.63
C TYR A 7 18.41 -9.71 -5.95
N LYS A 8 17.94 -10.83 -5.39
CA LYS A 8 16.67 -10.85 -4.65
C LYS A 8 16.87 -10.22 -3.28
N ALA A 9 16.34 -9.02 -3.08
CA ALA A 9 16.29 -8.41 -1.77
C ALA A 9 15.08 -8.96 -0.99
N TYR A 10 15.28 -9.28 0.30
CA TYR A 10 14.26 -9.77 1.21
C TYR A 10 14.01 -8.72 2.32
N PRO A 11 13.09 -7.76 2.14
CA PRO A 11 12.91 -6.66 3.08
C PRO A 11 12.53 -7.14 4.49
N ARG A 12 11.71 -8.18 4.60
CA ARG A 12 11.32 -8.77 5.89
C ARG A 12 12.55 -9.21 6.68
N ASP A 13 13.36 -10.08 6.09
CA ASP A 13 14.54 -10.66 6.72
C ASP A 13 15.59 -9.60 7.07
N PHE A 14 15.71 -8.57 6.23
CA PHE A 14 16.54 -7.41 6.53
C PHE A 14 16.03 -6.64 7.75
N ILE A 15 14.72 -6.34 7.81
CA ILE A 15 14.14 -5.57 8.91
C ILE A 15 14.20 -6.36 10.21
N GLU A 16 13.73 -7.61 10.21
CA GLU A 16 13.75 -8.52 11.37
C GLU A 16 15.18 -8.78 11.84
N GLY A 17 16.09 -9.05 10.89
CA GLY A 17 17.50 -9.30 11.19
C GLY A 17 18.25 -8.09 11.75
N THR A 18 17.76 -6.87 11.54
CA THR A 18 18.43 -5.64 12.00
C THR A 18 17.66 -4.91 13.11
N ILE A 19 16.71 -5.58 13.76
CA ILE A 19 16.03 -5.05 14.95
C ILE A 19 17.09 -4.77 16.04
N GLY A 20 16.99 -3.61 16.69
CA GLY A 20 17.91 -3.20 17.76
C GLY A 20 19.27 -2.64 17.29
N MET A 21 19.61 -2.75 16.00
CA MET A 21 20.83 -2.14 15.47
C MET A 21 20.70 -0.62 15.33
N PRO A 22 21.78 0.15 15.61
CA PRO A 22 21.81 1.58 15.29
C PRO A 22 21.53 1.83 13.81
N PHE A 23 20.89 2.96 13.53
CA PHE A 23 20.52 3.34 12.15
C PHE A 23 21.71 3.31 11.19
N GLU A 24 22.86 3.84 11.61
CA GLU A 24 24.07 3.86 10.78
C GLU A 24 24.59 2.45 10.45
N VAL A 25 24.59 1.54 11.42
CA VAL A 25 25.03 0.14 11.23
C VAL A 25 24.08 -0.57 10.26
N LYS A 26 22.77 -0.34 10.42
CA LYS A 26 21.73 -0.88 9.54
C LYS A 26 21.86 -0.39 8.10
N CYS A 27 22.06 0.91 7.91
CA CYS A 27 22.26 1.51 6.59
C CYS A 27 23.56 1.02 5.94
N ALA A 28 24.66 1.00 6.69
CA ALA A 28 25.94 0.51 6.17
C ALA A 28 25.84 -0.98 5.78
N TYR A 29 25.18 -1.80 6.58
CA TYR A 29 24.95 -3.22 6.24
C TYR A 29 24.22 -3.39 4.91
N ARG A 30 23.20 -2.55 4.64
CA ARG A 30 22.46 -2.61 3.37
C ARG A 30 23.38 -2.38 2.17
N VAL A 31 24.21 -1.35 2.23
CA VAL A 31 25.15 -1.02 1.15
C VAL A 31 26.22 -2.10 1.02
N VAL A 32 26.75 -2.62 2.13
CA VAL A 32 27.74 -3.71 2.12
C VAL A 32 27.17 -4.99 1.48
N LEU A 33 25.90 -5.32 1.72
CA LEU A 33 25.23 -6.42 1.01
C LEU A 33 25.24 -6.18 -0.51
N ASP A 34 24.88 -4.99 -0.96
CA ASP A 34 24.90 -4.64 -2.39
C ASP A 34 26.30 -4.85 -2.97
N LEU A 35 27.36 -4.44 -2.26
CA LEU A 35 28.75 -4.65 -2.67
C LEU A 35 29.15 -6.13 -2.70
N ILE A 36 28.71 -6.93 -1.74
CA ILE A 36 28.95 -8.39 -1.71
C ILE A 36 28.35 -9.05 -2.95
N TYR A 37 27.09 -8.76 -3.29
CA TYR A 37 26.45 -9.32 -4.49
C TYR A 37 27.09 -8.80 -5.78
N MET A 38 27.49 -7.53 -5.82
CA MET A 38 28.21 -6.93 -6.94
C MET A 38 29.60 -7.55 -7.15
N GLN A 39 30.18 -8.16 -6.11
CA GLN A 39 31.48 -8.83 -6.20
C GLN A 39 31.39 -10.36 -6.27
N GLY A 40 30.19 -10.92 -6.44
CA GLY A 40 29.99 -12.37 -6.54
C GLY A 40 30.22 -13.09 -5.21
N GLY A 41 29.87 -12.46 -4.09
CA GLY A 41 29.83 -13.07 -2.76
C GLY A 41 31.07 -12.84 -1.90
N ASN A 42 32.17 -12.38 -2.50
CA ASN A 42 33.45 -12.15 -1.84
C ASN A 42 33.88 -10.68 -1.97
N LEU A 43 33.46 -9.84 -1.04
CA LEU A 43 33.86 -8.43 -1.00
C LEU A 43 35.25 -8.32 -0.36
N PRO A 44 36.28 -7.74 -1.01
CA PRO A 44 37.58 -7.52 -0.36
C PRO A 44 37.41 -6.71 0.94
N ASP A 45 37.98 -7.20 2.04
CA ASP A 45 37.94 -6.53 3.35
C ASP A 45 38.95 -5.37 3.43
N ASP A 46 38.88 -4.47 2.45
CA ASP A 46 39.68 -3.26 2.39
C ASP A 46 38.92 -2.10 3.04
N ALA A 47 39.39 -1.71 4.22
CA ALA A 47 38.78 -0.64 5.00
C ALA A 47 38.76 0.72 4.29
N ARG A 48 39.75 1.03 3.43
CA ARG A 48 39.78 2.30 2.67
C ARG A 48 38.76 2.27 1.54
N TYR A 49 38.70 1.15 0.81
CA TYR A 49 37.73 0.96 -0.26
C TYR A 49 36.29 1.06 0.24
N ILE A 50 35.95 0.30 1.29
CA ILE A 50 34.57 0.24 1.81
C ILE A 50 34.18 1.57 2.46
N SER A 51 35.07 2.18 3.27
CA SER A 51 34.75 3.47 3.91
C SER A 51 34.54 4.59 2.90
N GLY A 52 35.29 4.60 1.78
CA GLY A 52 35.10 5.54 0.68
C GLY A 52 33.73 5.40 0.01
N LEU A 53 33.27 4.18 -0.21
CA LEU A 53 31.94 3.91 -0.79
C LEU A 53 30.79 4.26 0.18
N LEU A 54 31.01 4.04 1.48
CA LEU A 54 30.04 4.42 2.51
C LEU A 54 30.04 5.92 2.83
N GLY A 55 31.01 6.69 2.32
CA GLY A 55 31.15 8.12 2.64
C GLY A 55 31.47 8.37 4.11
N CYS A 56 32.20 7.46 4.77
CA CYS A 56 32.56 7.58 6.19
C CYS A 56 34.08 7.44 6.41
N SER A 57 34.55 7.71 7.63
CA SER A 57 35.96 7.53 7.95
C SER A 57 36.31 6.05 8.14
N VAL A 58 37.57 5.67 7.86
CA VAL A 58 38.08 4.31 8.11
C VAL A 58 37.82 3.85 9.55
N ARG A 59 38.02 4.75 10.53
CA ARG A 59 37.73 4.47 11.95
C ARG A 59 36.25 4.14 12.17
N LYS A 60 35.34 4.87 11.53
CA LYS A 60 33.90 4.63 11.63
C LYS A 60 33.53 3.30 10.98
N TRP A 61 34.07 3.01 9.80
CA TRP A 61 33.90 1.72 9.15
C TRP A 61 34.36 0.57 10.04
N ASN A 62 35.55 0.65 10.65
CA ASN A 62 36.05 -0.42 11.52
C ASN A 62 35.09 -0.72 12.69
N SER A 63 34.50 0.31 13.30
CA SER A 63 33.49 0.14 14.35
C SER A 63 32.19 -0.49 13.83
N ILE A 64 31.74 -0.10 12.63
CA ILE A 64 30.56 -0.70 11.98
C ILE A 64 30.83 -2.17 11.62
N ARG A 65 31.98 -2.45 11.01
CA ARG A 65 32.43 -3.79 10.64
C ARG A 65 32.43 -4.71 11.86
N GLU A 66 33.04 -4.27 12.96
CA GLU A 66 33.06 -5.02 14.22
C GLU A 66 31.64 -5.30 14.74
N ALA A 67 30.73 -4.32 14.70
CA ALA A 67 29.33 -4.51 15.08
C ALA A 67 28.59 -5.52 14.17
N LEU A 68 28.87 -5.52 12.87
CA LEU A 68 28.23 -6.43 11.90
C LEU A 68 28.77 -7.86 12.00
N VAL A 69 30.07 -8.02 12.24
CA VAL A 69 30.70 -9.32 12.46
C VAL A 69 30.26 -9.91 13.80
N SER A 70 30.29 -9.11 14.88
CA SER A 70 29.85 -9.57 16.21
C SER A 70 28.37 -9.93 16.27
N SER A 71 27.52 -9.30 15.45
CA SER A 71 26.10 -9.65 15.32
C SER A 71 25.80 -10.76 14.30
N GLY A 72 26.83 -11.38 13.72
CA GLY A 72 26.71 -12.48 12.78
C GLY A 72 26.05 -12.12 11.44
N LYS A 73 26.09 -10.83 11.05
CA LYS A 73 25.55 -10.38 9.76
C LYS A 73 26.55 -10.50 8.63
N LEU A 74 27.83 -10.39 8.97
CA LEU A 74 28.94 -10.55 8.05
C LEU A 74 29.92 -11.54 8.63
N GLU A 75 30.55 -12.31 7.75
CA GLU A 75 31.60 -13.26 8.09
C GLU A 75 32.90 -12.84 7.42
N VAL A 76 34.02 -13.05 8.11
CA VAL A 76 35.35 -12.78 7.58
C VAL A 76 35.93 -14.11 7.12
N SER A 77 36.06 -14.28 5.80
CA SER A 77 36.63 -15.46 5.17
C SER A 77 37.96 -15.08 4.52
N GLY A 78 39.05 -15.21 5.27
CA GLY A 78 40.38 -14.77 4.84
C GLY A 78 40.43 -13.25 4.63
N GLU A 79 40.71 -12.83 3.40
CA GLU A 79 40.78 -11.42 3.00
C GLU A 79 39.42 -10.85 2.53
N PHE A 80 38.35 -11.63 2.64
CA PHE A 80 37.03 -11.26 2.14
C PHE A 80 36.00 -11.15 3.25
N LEU A 81 35.08 -10.21 3.08
CA LEU A 81 33.86 -10.05 3.83
C LEU A 81 32.73 -10.70 3.04
N THR A 82 32.00 -11.61 3.68
CA THR A 82 30.95 -12.40 3.04
C THR A 82 29.67 -12.35 3.85
N ASN A 83 28.58 -12.80 3.23
CA ASN A 83 27.31 -13.03 3.90
C ASN A 83 26.85 -14.45 3.58
N TYR A 84 26.50 -15.22 4.61
CA TYR A 84 26.09 -16.61 4.49
C TYR A 84 25.00 -16.83 3.43
N ARG A 85 23.98 -15.96 3.41
CA ARG A 85 22.89 -16.06 2.44
C ARG A 85 23.37 -15.77 1.02
N ALA A 86 24.17 -14.72 0.84
CA ALA A 86 24.70 -14.35 -0.46
C ALA A 86 25.50 -15.51 -1.08
N VAL A 87 26.35 -16.17 -0.29
CA VAL A 87 27.11 -17.35 -0.72
C VAL A 87 26.17 -18.49 -1.14
N SER A 88 25.20 -18.84 -0.31
CA SER A 88 24.23 -19.91 -0.59
C SER A 88 23.42 -19.66 -1.88
N GLU A 89 22.98 -18.42 -2.09
CA GLU A 89 22.23 -18.04 -3.29
C GLU A 89 23.09 -18.09 -4.54
N LEU A 90 24.33 -17.59 -4.47
CA LEU A 90 25.27 -17.60 -5.58
C LEU A 90 25.70 -19.02 -5.97
N GLU A 91 25.93 -19.90 -5.00
CA GLU A 91 26.17 -21.32 -5.28
C GLU A 91 24.98 -21.98 -5.96
N THR A 92 23.75 -21.65 -5.54
CA THR A 92 22.53 -22.17 -6.15
C THR A 92 22.40 -21.69 -7.59
N LEU A 93 22.69 -20.41 -7.84
CA LEU A 93 22.70 -19.84 -9.19
C LEU A 93 23.76 -20.50 -10.08
N ALA A 94 24.98 -20.70 -9.57
CA ALA A 94 26.05 -21.39 -10.29
C ALA A 94 25.61 -22.81 -10.71
N LYS A 95 25.02 -23.58 -9.78
CA LYS A 95 24.48 -24.93 -10.08
C LYS A 95 23.40 -24.91 -11.16
N VAL A 96 22.54 -23.89 -11.19
CA VAL A 96 21.50 -23.74 -12.23
C VAL A 96 22.14 -23.41 -13.58
N GLN A 97 23.13 -22.51 -13.60
CA GLN A 97 23.86 -22.15 -14.82
C GLN A 97 24.62 -23.36 -15.39
N ASP A 98 25.30 -24.13 -14.54
CA ASP A 98 26.02 -25.35 -14.96
C ASP A 98 25.07 -26.38 -15.57
N LYS A 99 23.93 -26.64 -14.91
CA LYS A 99 22.88 -27.53 -15.45
C LYS A 99 22.33 -27.05 -16.77
N GLN A 100 22.12 -25.74 -16.92
CA GLN A 100 21.65 -25.16 -18.19
C GLN A 100 22.70 -25.30 -19.29
N ALA A 101 23.98 -25.08 -18.98
CA ALA A 101 25.09 -25.27 -19.90
C ALA A 101 25.24 -26.74 -20.33
N GLU A 102 25.09 -27.69 -19.41
CA GLU A 102 25.09 -29.12 -19.68
C GLU A 102 23.91 -29.53 -20.57
N ASN A 103 22.69 -29.10 -20.22
CA ASN A 103 21.49 -29.36 -21.03
C ASN A 103 21.61 -28.76 -22.45
N ALA A 104 22.27 -27.61 -22.58
CA ALA A 104 22.51 -26.98 -23.88
C ALA A 104 23.51 -27.75 -24.75
N ARG A 105 24.43 -28.53 -24.14
CA ARG A 105 25.38 -29.42 -24.85
C ARG A 105 24.73 -30.73 -25.30
N GLY A 106 23.64 -31.16 -24.66
CA GLY A 106 22.92 -32.37 -25.02
C GLY A 106 22.20 -32.28 -26.37
N PRO A 107 21.89 -33.43 -27.00
CA PRO A 107 21.12 -33.46 -28.25
C PRO A 107 19.72 -32.88 -28.02
N ARG A 108 19.38 -31.82 -28.76
CA ARG A 108 18.07 -31.17 -28.71
C ARG A 108 17.02 -32.11 -29.33
N LYS A 109 16.27 -32.84 -28.50
CA LYS A 109 15.14 -33.70 -28.93
C LYS A 109 14.03 -32.96 -29.70
N ILE A 110 14.06 -31.63 -29.71
CA ILE A 110 13.08 -30.71 -30.32
C ILE A 110 13.61 -30.15 -31.66
N LYS A 111 14.80 -30.57 -32.13
CA LYS A 111 15.43 -29.99 -33.34
C LYS A 111 14.54 -30.09 -34.59
N ASP A 112 13.70 -31.12 -34.67
CA ASP A 112 12.84 -31.42 -35.84
C ASP A 112 11.36 -31.06 -35.62
N LEU A 113 11.01 -30.46 -34.48
CA LEU A 113 9.65 -29.97 -34.24
C LEU A 113 9.51 -28.55 -34.81
N GLU A 114 8.42 -28.30 -35.53
CA GLU A 114 8.06 -26.95 -35.93
C GLU A 114 7.97 -26.08 -34.68
N LYS A 115 8.79 -25.01 -34.65
CA LYS A 115 8.70 -24.03 -33.58
C LYS A 115 7.30 -23.42 -33.68
N PRO A 116 6.52 -23.38 -32.59
CA PRO A 116 5.30 -22.59 -32.59
C PRO A 116 5.66 -21.15 -33.00
N PRO A 117 4.81 -20.45 -33.77
CA PRO A 117 5.11 -19.10 -34.23
C PRO A 117 5.38 -18.22 -33.01
N GLN A 118 6.67 -17.91 -32.82
CA GLN A 118 7.12 -17.01 -31.78
C GLN A 118 6.86 -15.60 -32.28
N ASN A 119 5.66 -15.09 -32.03
CA ASN A 119 5.39 -13.65 -32.06
C ASN A 119 6.06 -13.01 -30.82
N HIS A 120 7.40 -13.01 -30.82
CA HIS A 120 8.22 -12.14 -29.98
C HIS A 120 8.73 -10.98 -30.81
N THR A 121 7.80 -10.32 -31.51
CA THR A 121 7.97 -8.89 -31.75
C THR A 121 7.49 -8.24 -30.46
N GLU A 122 8.38 -8.04 -29.49
CA GLU A 122 8.25 -6.77 -28.78
C GLU A 122 8.39 -5.72 -29.87
N PRO A 123 7.37 -4.88 -30.13
CA PRO A 123 7.53 -3.81 -31.10
C PRO A 123 8.79 -3.05 -30.70
N GLU A 124 9.73 -2.88 -31.64
CA GLU A 124 10.73 -1.81 -31.52
C GLU A 124 9.94 -0.57 -31.07
N PRO A 125 10.40 0.18 -30.04
CA PRO A 125 9.81 1.48 -29.80
C PRO A 125 9.97 2.25 -31.10
N GLU A 126 8.87 2.41 -31.83
CA GLU A 126 8.84 3.18 -33.06
C GLU A 126 9.54 4.51 -32.74
N PRO A 127 10.44 5.02 -33.60
CA PRO A 127 10.81 6.43 -33.48
C PRO A 127 9.48 7.16 -33.45
N ILE A 128 9.20 7.89 -32.35
CA ILE A 128 7.88 8.43 -32.03
C ILE A 128 7.43 9.34 -33.18
N ALA A 129 6.87 8.72 -34.20
CA ALA A 129 6.35 9.33 -35.40
C ALA A 129 4.84 9.28 -35.20
N ALA A 130 4.40 10.07 -34.21
CA ALA A 130 3.02 10.52 -34.02
C ALA A 130 1.94 9.55 -34.54
N THR A 131 1.98 8.29 -34.13
CA THR A 131 0.89 7.36 -34.38
C THR A 131 -0.23 7.73 -33.42
N GLN A 132 -1.21 8.45 -33.97
CA GLN A 132 -2.36 9.01 -33.28
C GLN A 132 -3.29 7.90 -32.76
N HIS A 133 -2.92 7.25 -31.66
CA HIS A 133 -3.91 6.66 -30.77
C HIS A 133 -4.81 7.81 -30.30
N ARG A 134 -6.08 7.80 -30.68
CA ARG A 134 -7.09 8.75 -30.18
C ARG A 134 -7.07 8.71 -28.65
N ALA A 135 -6.48 9.75 -28.05
CA ALA A 135 -6.42 9.97 -26.63
C ALA A 135 -7.85 10.16 -26.08
N ALA A 136 -8.38 9.13 -25.42
CA ALA A 136 -9.26 9.38 -24.28
C ALA A 136 -8.36 10.03 -23.21
N GLY A 137 -8.53 11.33 -23.03
CA GLY A 137 -7.56 12.24 -22.43
C GLY A 137 -6.94 11.74 -21.12
N ALA A 138 -5.61 11.75 -21.06
CA ALA A 138 -4.90 11.59 -19.81
C ALA A 138 -5.45 12.62 -18.79
N ILE A 139 -6.00 12.12 -17.69
CA ILE A 139 -6.53 12.97 -16.63
C ILE A 139 -5.35 13.71 -16.00
N ASP A 140 -5.31 15.03 -16.18
CA ASP A 140 -4.35 15.89 -15.48
C ASP A 140 -4.78 15.99 -14.00
N TYR A 141 -4.12 15.21 -13.15
CA TYR A 141 -4.40 15.14 -11.71
C TYR A 141 -4.22 16.48 -11.01
N ARG A 142 -3.29 17.32 -11.45
CA ARG A 142 -3.06 18.63 -10.84
C ARG A 142 -4.23 19.55 -11.16
N LYS A 143 -4.60 19.65 -12.44
CA LYS A 143 -5.75 20.43 -12.89
C LYS A 143 -7.05 19.94 -12.23
N LEU A 144 -7.24 18.63 -12.14
CA LEU A 144 -8.40 18.04 -11.46
C LEU A 144 -8.44 18.45 -9.98
N THR A 145 -7.31 18.40 -9.28
CA THR A 145 -7.22 18.81 -7.87
C THR A 145 -7.59 20.28 -7.70
N ASP A 146 -7.05 21.16 -8.55
CA ASP A 146 -7.33 22.60 -8.51
C ASP A 146 -8.83 22.88 -8.71
N GLN A 147 -9.45 22.23 -9.70
CA GLN A 147 -10.89 22.38 -9.98
C GLN A 147 -11.78 21.89 -8.83
N LEU A 148 -11.40 20.81 -8.16
CA LEU A 148 -12.15 20.27 -7.03
C LEU A 148 -12.05 21.18 -5.80
N LEU A 149 -10.86 21.70 -5.51
CA LEU A 149 -10.63 22.64 -4.40
C LEU A 149 -11.38 23.95 -4.62
N GLU A 150 -11.33 24.49 -5.84
CA GLU A 150 -12.08 25.68 -6.24
C GLU A 150 -13.59 25.43 -6.06
N ALA A 151 -14.11 24.30 -6.53
CA ALA A 151 -15.51 23.94 -6.35
C ALA A 151 -15.91 23.77 -4.87
N ALA A 152 -14.99 23.34 -4.01
CA ALA A 152 -15.20 23.24 -2.58
C ALA A 152 -15.09 24.58 -1.83
N GLY A 153 -14.79 25.68 -2.53
CA GLY A 153 -14.60 27.01 -1.94
C GLY A 153 -13.29 27.16 -1.15
N ILE A 154 -12.27 26.36 -1.49
CA ILE A 154 -10.95 26.39 -0.84
C ILE A 154 -10.00 27.16 -1.76
N SER A 155 -9.78 28.44 -1.45
CA SER A 155 -9.00 29.36 -2.29
C SER A 155 -7.48 29.29 -2.08
N ASP A 156 -7.01 28.77 -0.95
CA ASP A 156 -5.57 28.61 -0.69
C ASP A 156 -5.23 27.19 -0.19
N PHE A 157 -4.66 26.39 -1.09
CA PHE A 157 -4.20 25.03 -0.78
C PHE A 157 -3.05 25.02 0.23
N ARG A 158 -2.31 26.13 0.38
CA ARG A 158 -1.15 26.20 1.29
C ARG A 158 -1.58 26.32 2.75
N GLU A 159 -2.79 26.78 3.00
CA GLU A 159 -3.38 26.87 4.34
C GLU A 159 -4.17 25.61 4.73
N GLU A 160 -4.71 24.88 3.75
CA GLU A 160 -5.51 23.67 4.00
C GLU A 160 -4.62 22.45 4.30
N ARG A 161 -4.35 22.23 5.60
CA ARG A 161 -3.44 21.18 6.12
C ARG A 161 -3.94 19.74 6.01
N ASN A 162 -4.98 19.46 5.22
CA ASN A 162 -5.57 18.13 5.16
C ASN A 162 -5.06 17.30 3.97
N PRO A 163 -4.11 16.36 4.18
CA PRO A 163 -3.51 15.57 3.10
C PRO A 163 -4.52 14.69 2.36
N LYS A 164 -5.69 14.41 2.96
CA LYS A 164 -6.73 13.58 2.34
C LYS A 164 -7.47 14.28 1.20
N LEU A 165 -7.35 15.61 1.07
CA LEU A 165 -7.88 16.37 -0.08
C LEU A 165 -6.94 16.35 -1.29
N LEU A 166 -5.70 15.88 -1.15
CA LEU A 166 -4.80 15.64 -2.28
C LEU A 166 -5.08 14.27 -2.95
N HIS A 167 -5.76 13.37 -2.25
CA HIS A 167 -6.09 12.05 -2.75
C HIS A 167 -7.38 12.07 -3.60
N VAL A 168 -7.25 12.48 -4.86
CA VAL A 168 -8.38 12.59 -5.83
C VAL A 168 -8.87 11.25 -6.38
N GLY A 169 -8.28 10.12 -5.97
CA GLY A 169 -8.65 8.76 -6.42
C GLY A 169 -10.16 8.46 -6.44
N PRO A 170 -10.96 8.83 -5.41
CA PRO A 170 -12.39 8.61 -5.42
C PRO A 170 -13.13 9.33 -6.54
N ILE A 171 -12.68 10.54 -6.92
CA ILE A 171 -13.24 11.32 -8.01
C ILE A 171 -12.81 10.77 -9.37
N VAL A 172 -11.54 10.35 -9.49
CA VAL A 172 -11.04 9.68 -10.69
C VAL A 172 -11.85 8.40 -10.97
N GLY A 173 -12.18 7.64 -9.92
CA GLY A 173 -13.07 6.48 -10.04
C GLY A 173 -14.46 6.82 -10.58
N LEU A 174 -15.04 7.97 -10.21
CA LEU A 174 -16.29 8.45 -10.80
C LEU A 174 -16.12 8.81 -12.28
N ILE A 175 -15.05 9.53 -12.65
CA ILE A 175 -14.79 9.88 -14.05
C ILE A 175 -14.63 8.62 -14.91
N GLN A 176 -13.90 7.63 -14.41
CA GLN A 176 -13.72 6.34 -15.08
C GLN A 176 -15.03 5.54 -15.19
N ALA A 177 -15.94 5.70 -14.23
CA ALA A 177 -17.28 5.12 -14.28
C ALA A 177 -18.26 5.89 -15.18
N GLY A 178 -17.79 6.93 -15.89
CA GLY A 178 -18.58 7.68 -16.87
C GLY A 178 -19.26 8.94 -16.36
N TYR A 179 -19.00 9.36 -15.12
CA TYR A 179 -19.56 10.60 -14.56
C TYR A 179 -18.82 11.83 -15.14
N SER A 180 -19.57 12.84 -15.58
CA SER A 180 -19.03 14.08 -16.12
C SER A 180 -18.47 14.96 -15.00
N LEU A 181 -17.19 15.33 -15.09
CA LEU A 181 -16.59 16.27 -14.14
C LEU A 181 -17.36 17.60 -14.11
N ARG A 182 -17.78 18.10 -15.28
CA ARG A 182 -18.46 19.39 -15.41
C ARG A 182 -19.91 19.35 -14.96
N ASP A 183 -20.62 18.26 -15.24
CA ASP A 183 -22.08 18.22 -15.12
C ASP A 183 -22.57 17.44 -13.89
N ASP A 184 -21.80 16.45 -13.41
CA ASP A 184 -22.13 15.65 -12.23
C ASP A 184 -21.35 16.12 -11.00
N ILE A 185 -20.02 16.18 -11.13
CA ILE A 185 -19.12 16.23 -9.97
C ILE A 185 -18.99 17.64 -9.42
N LEU A 186 -18.54 18.60 -10.23
CA LEU A 186 -18.28 19.97 -9.78
C LEU A 186 -19.55 20.70 -9.31
N PRO A 187 -20.73 20.59 -9.98
CA PRO A 187 -21.95 21.24 -9.51
C PRO A 187 -22.39 20.74 -8.14
N TYR A 188 -22.29 19.43 -7.90
CA TYR A 188 -22.63 18.83 -6.60
C TYR A 188 -21.73 19.36 -5.49
N ILE A 189 -20.41 19.40 -5.73
CA ILE A 189 -19.44 19.91 -4.75
C ILE A 189 -19.72 21.39 -4.44
N ARG A 190 -19.98 22.21 -5.46
CA ARG A 190 -20.33 23.63 -5.29
C ARG A 190 -21.60 23.82 -4.46
N ALA A 191 -22.64 23.03 -4.74
CA ALA A 191 -23.89 23.08 -3.99
C ALA A 191 -23.68 22.74 -2.50
N LYS A 192 -22.83 21.74 -2.20
CA LYS A 192 -22.47 21.40 -0.83
C LYS A 192 -21.62 22.47 -0.14
N ALA A 193 -20.65 23.05 -0.86
CA ALA A 193 -19.84 24.15 -0.35
C ALA A 193 -20.71 25.38 -0.02
N ALA A 194 -21.66 25.73 -0.90
CA ALA A 194 -22.63 26.79 -0.66
C ALA A 194 -23.54 26.53 0.56
N ALA A 195 -23.81 25.26 0.87
CA ALA A 195 -24.50 24.84 2.10
C ALA A 195 -23.60 24.82 3.36
N GLY A 196 -22.36 25.31 3.27
CA GLY A 196 -21.41 25.37 4.38
C GLY A 196 -20.68 24.06 4.69
N PHE A 197 -20.82 23.03 3.85
CA PHE A 197 -20.13 21.76 4.06
C PHE A 197 -18.64 21.88 3.71
N ARG A 198 -17.77 21.60 4.69
CA ARG A 198 -16.32 21.53 4.49
C ARG A 198 -15.83 20.07 4.44
N PRO A 199 -15.26 19.61 3.32
CA PRO A 199 -14.88 18.22 3.17
C PRO A 199 -13.59 17.88 3.94
N ARG A 200 -13.58 16.70 4.56
CA ARG A 200 -12.35 16.10 5.10
C ARG A 200 -11.65 15.16 4.12
N SER A 201 -12.33 14.76 3.05
CA SER A 201 -11.80 13.94 1.95
C SER A 201 -12.80 13.96 0.79
N TRP A 202 -12.35 13.63 -0.42
CA TRP A 202 -13.25 13.52 -1.57
C TRP A 202 -14.24 12.35 -1.48
N GLY A 203 -13.95 11.34 -0.66
CA GLY A 203 -14.81 10.17 -0.47
C GLY A 203 -16.21 10.52 0.04
N TYR A 204 -16.36 11.62 0.80
CA TYR A 204 -17.67 12.06 1.32
C TYR A 204 -18.66 12.47 0.24
N TYR A 205 -18.18 12.85 -0.95
CA TYR A 205 -19.04 13.29 -2.05
C TYR A 205 -19.49 12.14 -2.95
N VAL A 206 -18.81 10.99 -2.94
CA VAL A 206 -18.97 9.96 -3.98
C VAL A 206 -20.40 9.45 -4.07
N GLU A 207 -20.98 8.99 -2.96
CA GLU A 207 -22.35 8.49 -2.95
C GLU A 207 -23.37 9.59 -3.24
N GLY A 208 -23.10 10.80 -2.75
CA GLY A 208 -23.93 11.97 -3.02
C GLY A 208 -23.99 12.35 -4.50
N ILE A 209 -22.85 12.30 -5.19
CA ILE A 209 -22.74 12.55 -6.63
C ILE A 209 -23.47 11.47 -7.42
N LYS A 210 -23.34 10.19 -7.02
CA LYS A 210 -24.07 9.08 -7.67
C LYS A 210 -25.58 9.26 -7.53
N ASP A 211 -26.04 9.59 -6.32
CA ASP A 211 -27.47 9.79 -6.03
C ASP A 211 -28.03 10.99 -6.84
N ASP A 212 -27.29 12.10 -6.90
CA ASP A 212 -27.67 13.30 -7.66
C ASP A 212 -27.69 13.04 -9.18
N ALA A 213 -26.66 12.38 -9.72
CA ALA A 213 -26.59 12.02 -11.13
C ALA A 213 -27.74 11.10 -11.55
N LYS A 214 -28.09 10.11 -10.73
CA LYS A 214 -29.26 9.24 -10.96
C LYS A 214 -30.56 10.05 -11.00
N HIS A 215 -30.73 10.98 -10.05
CA HIS A 215 -31.89 11.86 -10.00
C HIS A 215 -32.00 12.75 -11.25
N ARG A 216 -30.89 13.30 -11.76
CA ARG A 216 -30.87 14.09 -13.01
C ARG A 216 -31.22 13.26 -14.24
N LEU A 217 -30.82 11.99 -14.27
CA LEU A 217 -31.15 11.05 -15.36
C LEU A 217 -32.57 10.48 -15.24
N GLY A 218 -33.37 10.91 -14.26
CA GLY A 218 -34.73 10.42 -14.05
C GLY A 218 -34.79 8.96 -13.58
N ILE A 219 -33.67 8.40 -13.16
CA ILE A 219 -33.59 7.05 -12.58
C ILE A 219 -33.98 7.19 -11.12
N ALA A 220 -35.16 6.69 -10.76
CA ALA A 220 -35.63 6.69 -9.38
C ALA A 220 -34.54 6.10 -8.46
N SER A 221 -34.09 6.88 -7.49
CA SER A 221 -33.16 6.39 -6.48
C SER A 221 -33.86 5.31 -5.67
N GLU A 222 -33.27 4.11 -5.60
CA GLU A 222 -33.70 3.09 -4.64
C GLU A 222 -33.70 3.70 -3.23
N ALA A 223 -34.83 3.61 -2.53
CA ALA A 223 -34.93 4.10 -1.17
C ALA A 223 -33.87 3.42 -0.31
N LYS A 224 -33.02 4.21 0.37
CA LYS A 224 -32.05 3.66 1.32
C LYS A 224 -32.83 2.82 2.36
N PRO A 225 -32.40 1.57 2.62
CA PRO A 225 -33.08 0.73 3.61
C PRO A 225 -33.04 1.43 4.97
N ASP A 226 -34.14 1.36 5.71
CA ASP A 226 -34.25 1.94 7.05
C ASP A 226 -33.06 1.43 7.90
N PRO A 227 -32.22 2.31 8.46
CA PRO A 227 -31.06 1.91 9.24
C PRO A 227 -31.41 0.99 10.41
N LYS A 228 -32.64 1.07 10.96
CA LYS A 228 -33.12 0.13 11.98
C LYS A 228 -33.38 -1.27 11.42
N ALA A 229 -33.95 -1.35 10.22
CA ALA A 229 -34.17 -2.63 9.53
C ALA A 229 -32.84 -3.29 9.16
N ALA A 230 -31.83 -2.49 8.79
CA ALA A 230 -30.49 -2.98 8.52
C ALA A 230 -29.77 -3.51 9.77
N LEU A 231 -29.97 -2.91 10.94
CA LEU A 231 -29.40 -3.40 12.20
C LEU A 231 -30.09 -4.68 12.68
N ALA A 232 -31.40 -4.79 12.51
CA ALA A 232 -32.17 -5.97 12.88
C ALA A 232 -31.78 -7.23 12.08
N SER A 233 -31.18 -7.05 10.89
CA SER A 233 -30.72 -8.15 10.03
C SER A 233 -29.23 -8.52 10.24
N TRP A 234 -28.54 -7.92 11.22
CA TRP A 234 -27.15 -8.27 11.49
C TRP A 234 -27.02 -9.69 12.05
N PRO A 235 -25.99 -10.45 11.61
CA PRO A 235 -25.70 -11.75 12.18
C PRO A 235 -25.19 -11.61 13.62
N ASP A 236 -25.36 -12.66 14.42
CA ASP A 236 -24.94 -12.70 15.84
C ASP A 236 -23.48 -12.29 16.04
N SER A 237 -22.58 -12.67 15.13
CA SER A 237 -21.16 -12.33 15.20
C SER A 237 -20.90 -10.83 15.21
N LYS A 238 -21.70 -10.04 14.48
CA LYS A 238 -21.59 -8.58 14.49
C LYS A 238 -22.06 -8.00 15.82
N TRP A 239 -23.16 -8.52 16.36
CA TRP A 239 -23.67 -8.11 17.67
C TRP A 239 -22.69 -8.46 18.79
N GLN A 240 -22.02 -9.61 18.72
CA GLN A 240 -20.98 -10.00 19.68
C GLN A 240 -19.83 -8.99 19.69
N THR A 241 -19.31 -8.59 18.52
CA THR A 241 -18.25 -7.56 18.45
C THR A 241 -18.70 -6.22 19.03
N VAL A 242 -19.94 -5.80 18.78
CA VAL A 242 -20.49 -4.56 19.35
C VAL A 242 -20.59 -4.66 20.88
N LEU A 243 -21.08 -5.79 21.39
CA LEU A 243 -21.18 -6.03 22.83
C LEU A 243 -19.81 -6.09 23.49
N GLU A 244 -18.83 -6.77 22.90
CA GLU A 244 -17.45 -6.82 23.40
C GLU A 244 -16.85 -5.41 23.50
N PHE A 245 -17.00 -4.61 22.45
CA PHE A 245 -16.53 -3.24 22.43
C PHE A 245 -17.25 -2.36 23.48
N ALA A 246 -18.57 -2.52 23.61
CA ALA A 246 -19.35 -1.82 24.62
C ALA A 246 -18.93 -2.22 26.05
N ARG A 247 -18.66 -3.50 26.29
CA ARG A 247 -18.17 -4.04 27.57
C ARG A 247 -16.79 -3.49 27.91
N GLU A 248 -15.87 -3.48 26.94
CA GLU A 248 -14.51 -2.95 27.10
C GLU A 248 -14.53 -1.46 27.47
N ARG A 249 -15.37 -0.67 26.78
CA ARG A 249 -15.46 0.77 27.01
C ARG A 249 -16.45 1.19 28.10
N ARG A 250 -17.27 0.26 28.58
CA ARG A 250 -18.41 0.50 29.49
C ARG A 250 -19.38 1.57 28.96
N GLU A 251 -19.55 1.63 27.65
CA GLU A 251 -20.36 2.66 26.96
C GLU A 251 -21.19 2.04 25.84
N TRP A 252 -22.43 2.53 25.67
CA TRP A 252 -23.32 2.14 24.58
C TRP A 252 -23.73 3.34 23.72
N SER A 253 -23.54 3.24 22.41
CA SER A 253 -23.97 4.29 21.47
C SER A 253 -25.43 4.12 21.08
N SER A 254 -26.35 4.79 21.79
CA SER A 254 -27.77 4.75 21.44
C SER A 254 -28.10 5.39 20.09
N GLN A 255 -27.24 6.32 19.63
CA GLN A 255 -27.39 6.95 18.32
C GLN A 255 -27.09 5.97 17.17
N THR A 256 -26.16 5.05 17.37
CA THR A 256 -25.71 4.12 16.32
C THR A 256 -26.46 2.79 16.37
N TYR A 257 -26.72 2.25 17.57
CA TYR A 257 -27.20 0.88 17.75
C TYR A 257 -28.62 0.79 18.34
N GLY A 258 -29.25 1.93 18.61
CA GLY A 258 -30.57 1.98 19.24
C GLY A 258 -30.52 1.84 20.77
N PRO A 259 -31.66 1.61 21.43
CA PRO A 259 -31.75 1.52 22.89
C PRO A 259 -30.72 0.52 23.48
N PRO A 260 -30.15 0.80 24.66
CA PRO A 260 -29.14 -0.05 25.27
C PRO A 260 -29.69 -1.45 25.59
N PRO A 261 -28.81 -2.46 25.76
CA PRO A 261 -29.19 -3.77 26.23
C PRO A 261 -30.16 -3.72 27.41
N PHE A 262 -31.21 -4.54 27.35
CA PHE A 262 -32.32 -4.61 28.31
C PHE A 262 -33.28 -3.41 28.37
N ALA A 263 -33.10 -2.37 27.55
CA ALA A 263 -34.10 -1.31 27.39
C ALA A 263 -35.18 -1.68 26.37
N ASP A 264 -36.36 -1.07 26.51
CA ASP A 264 -37.45 -1.24 25.54
C ASP A 264 -37.02 -0.79 24.15
N GLY A 265 -37.24 -1.65 23.15
CA GLY A 265 -36.83 -1.42 21.76
C GLY A 265 -35.37 -1.74 21.46
N CYS A 266 -34.64 -2.41 22.36
CA CYS A 266 -33.29 -2.92 22.08
C CYS A 266 -33.31 -3.92 20.91
N LEU A 267 -32.39 -3.74 19.96
CA LEU A 267 -32.27 -4.58 18.76
C LEU A 267 -31.31 -5.77 18.93
N VAL A 268 -30.62 -5.86 20.07
CA VAL A 268 -29.64 -6.92 20.35
C VAL A 268 -30.36 -8.25 20.62
N PRO A 269 -29.97 -9.35 19.97
CA PRO A 269 -30.54 -10.67 20.25
C PRO A 269 -30.39 -11.07 21.72
N LYS A 270 -31.49 -11.52 22.33
CA LYS A 270 -31.57 -11.79 23.78
C LYS A 270 -30.56 -12.83 24.27
N HIS A 271 -30.21 -13.80 23.43
CA HIS A 271 -29.27 -14.88 23.79
C HIS A 271 -27.80 -14.42 23.86
N LEU A 272 -27.48 -13.24 23.30
CA LEU A 272 -26.13 -12.67 23.35
C LEU A 272 -25.93 -11.76 24.57
N LEU A 273 -27.02 -11.40 25.25
CA LEU A 273 -27.01 -10.53 26.41
C LEU A 273 -26.54 -11.28 27.66
N SER A 274 -25.69 -10.62 28.42
CA SER A 274 -25.21 -11.07 29.73
C SER A 274 -25.64 -10.08 30.81
N ASP A 275 -25.69 -10.49 32.07
CA ASP A 275 -26.07 -9.59 33.17
C ASP A 275 -25.11 -8.39 33.33
N ALA A 276 -23.87 -8.50 32.84
CA ALA A 276 -22.93 -7.39 32.81
C ALA A 276 -23.41 -6.23 31.90
N ASP A 277 -24.23 -6.52 30.89
CA ASP A 277 -24.68 -5.53 29.90
C ASP A 277 -25.80 -4.61 30.43
N ARG A 278 -26.41 -4.95 31.58
CA ARG A 278 -27.41 -4.10 32.26
C ARG A 278 -26.82 -2.74 32.68
N GLN A 279 -25.50 -2.66 32.83
CA GLN A 279 -24.81 -1.46 33.33
C GLN A 279 -24.70 -0.34 32.30
N PHE A 280 -24.91 -0.62 31.01
CA PHE A 280 -24.79 0.39 29.94
C PHE A 280 -25.86 1.49 30.01
N GLY A 281 -26.98 1.25 30.71
CA GLY A 281 -28.09 2.20 30.86
C GLY A 281 -27.98 3.17 32.05
N ALA A 282 -26.97 3.02 32.92
CA ALA A 282 -26.93 3.71 34.22
C ALA A 282 -26.29 5.11 34.22
N ARG A 283 -25.91 5.67 33.07
CA ARG A 283 -25.42 7.05 32.98
C ARG A 283 -26.25 7.87 32.00
N ARG A 284 -27.24 8.59 32.53
CA ARG A 284 -27.75 9.82 31.91
C ARG A 284 -27.96 10.90 32.97
N ALA A 285 -27.48 12.09 32.58
CA ALA A 285 -27.64 13.42 33.18
C ALA A 285 -26.69 13.79 34.34
N ALA A 286 -25.47 14.18 33.97
CA ALA A 286 -24.81 15.38 34.51
C ALA A 286 -24.43 16.26 33.32
#